data_AF-A0AB34KE43-F1
#
_entry.id   AF-A0AB34KE43-F1
#
_cell.length_a   1.000
_cell.length_b   1.000
_cell.length_c   1.000
_cell.angle_alpha   90.00
_cell.angle_beta   90.00
_cell.angle_gamma   90.00
#
_symmetry.space_group_name_H-M   'P 1'
#
loop_
_entity.id
_entity.type
_entity.pdbx_description
1 polymer ?
#
loop_
_entity_poly.entity_id
_entity_poly.type
_entity_poly.pdbx_seq_one_letter_code
_entity_poly.pdbx_strand_id
1 'polypeptide(L)'
;MLLAALLAVPTRAAPALRTSMALLPLPIQSTRPRLLRPGQQCMSAPSARIDSFQTVSVLCAKCDTLLFRYKKKNGLKSKLVKCYRERICSDPAGLLSRAAEGRGGSPERTDAAWHCPSCHTQFARDALIHGRPALKLVGGKVRMAK
;
A
#
# COMPACT_ATOMS: atom_id res chain seq x y z
N MET A 1 12.00 9.46 -62.94
CA MET A 1 13.09 10.12 -63.69
C MET A 1 13.32 11.48 -63.04
N LEU A 2 14.16 11.49 -62.01
CA LEU A 2 15.50 12.10 -62.05
C LEU A 2 15.42 13.57 -61.58
N LEU A 3 15.71 13.86 -60.31
CA LEU A 3 17.04 14.32 -59.90
C LEU A 3 17.05 14.69 -58.42
N ALA A 4 18.12 14.27 -57.76
CA ALA A 4 18.48 14.58 -56.39
C ALA A 4 18.84 16.06 -56.21
N ALA A 5 18.48 16.61 -55.04
CA ALA A 5 19.07 17.84 -54.52
C ALA A 5 19.57 17.58 -53.10
N LEU A 6 20.85 17.21 -53.03
CA LEU A 6 21.69 17.21 -51.84
C LEU A 6 21.94 18.66 -51.42
N LEU A 7 21.43 19.09 -50.26
CA LEU A 7 21.90 20.29 -49.57
C LEU A 7 21.94 19.96 -48.07
N ALA A 8 23.12 19.61 -47.58
CA ALA A 8 24.01 20.50 -46.85
C ALA A 8 23.69 20.50 -45.35
N VAL A 9 24.37 19.59 -44.65
CA VAL A 9 24.47 19.53 -43.19
C VAL A 9 25.33 20.70 -42.71
N PRO A 10 24.83 21.60 -41.84
CA PRO A 10 25.70 22.53 -41.14
C PRO A 10 26.30 21.85 -39.92
N THR A 11 27.59 21.55 -40.01
CA THR A 11 28.48 21.32 -38.87
C THR A 11 28.64 22.64 -38.11
N ARG A 12 28.26 22.67 -36.82
CA ARG A 12 28.71 23.73 -35.91
C ARG A 12 29.40 23.12 -34.70
N ALA A 13 30.67 23.51 -34.62
CA ALA A 13 31.64 23.20 -33.60
C ALA A 13 31.21 23.66 -32.20
N ALA A 14 31.66 22.90 -31.20
CA ALA A 14 31.58 23.22 -29.79
C ALA A 14 32.45 24.45 -29.43
N PRO A 15 32.10 25.13 -28.34
CA PRO A 15 33.12 25.58 -27.40
C PRO A 15 32.96 24.87 -26.06
N ALA A 16 34.04 24.23 -25.65
CA ALA A 16 34.29 23.84 -24.28
C ALA A 16 34.55 25.11 -23.45
N LEU A 17 33.65 25.46 -22.54
CA LEU A 17 34.01 26.24 -21.36
C LEU A 17 33.52 25.57 -20.09
N ARG A 18 34.51 24.97 -19.44
CA ARG A 18 34.62 24.64 -18.03
C ARG A 18 33.84 25.65 -17.18
N THR A 19 32.75 25.21 -16.57
CA THR A 19 32.17 25.93 -15.44
C THR A 19 32.18 25.00 -14.24
N SER A 20 33.22 25.21 -13.43
CA SER A 20 33.23 25.09 -11.98
C SER A 20 32.42 23.95 -11.36
N MET A 21 33.15 22.89 -10.98
CA MET A 21 32.73 21.94 -9.95
C MET A 21 32.52 22.69 -8.63
N ALA A 22 31.33 23.25 -8.41
CA ALA A 22 30.86 23.56 -7.08
C ALA A 22 30.39 22.26 -6.43
N LEU A 23 31.33 21.56 -5.79
CA LEU A 23 31.03 20.59 -4.74
C LEU A 23 30.33 21.33 -3.60
N LEU A 24 29.02 21.55 -3.72
CA LEU A 24 28.23 21.80 -2.53
C LEU A 24 28.21 20.49 -1.74
N PRO A 25 28.66 20.47 -0.48
CA PRO A 25 28.50 19.31 0.37
C PRO A 25 26.99 19.07 0.50
N LEU A 26 26.55 17.94 -0.05
CA LEU A 26 25.22 17.40 0.20
C LEU A 26 25.01 17.43 1.73
N PRO A 27 23.88 17.99 2.23
CA PRO A 27 23.59 17.89 3.65
C PRO A 27 23.60 16.41 3.98
N ILE A 28 24.50 16.03 4.88
CA ILE A 28 24.62 14.70 5.46
C ILE A 28 23.22 14.32 5.90
N GLN A 29 22.51 13.57 5.06
CA GLN A 29 21.18 13.08 5.39
C GLN A 29 21.43 12.15 6.56
N SER A 30 21.00 12.62 7.73
CA SER A 30 21.07 11.90 8.99
C SER A 30 20.28 10.61 8.85
N THR A 31 20.92 9.57 8.32
CA THR A 31 20.53 8.18 8.47
C THR A 31 20.85 7.77 9.89
N ARG A 32 20.21 8.43 10.85
CA ARG A 32 19.98 7.78 12.14
C ARG A 32 18.92 6.75 11.82
N PRO A 33 19.23 5.43 11.77
CA PRO A 33 18.18 4.44 11.84
C PRO A 33 17.39 4.82 13.09
N ARG A 34 16.11 5.13 12.91
CA ARG A 34 15.21 5.39 14.03
C ARG A 34 15.16 4.06 14.78
N LEU A 35 16.05 3.87 15.75
CA LEU A 35 16.01 2.74 16.67
C LEU A 35 14.59 2.77 17.24
N LEU A 36 13.77 1.83 16.78
CA LEU A 36 12.42 1.66 17.29
C LEU A 36 12.57 1.52 18.79
N ARG A 37 11.98 2.44 19.54
CA ARG A 37 12.05 2.44 21.01
C ARG A 37 11.64 1.05 21.51
N PRO A 38 12.50 0.31 22.22
CA PRO A 38 12.11 -0.92 22.88
C PRO A 38 11.21 -0.52 24.05
N GLY A 39 9.89 -0.61 23.89
CA GLY A 39 8.98 -0.25 24.98
C GLY A 39 7.52 0.02 24.63
N GLN A 40 7.14 0.13 23.36
CA GLN A 40 5.70 0.26 23.03
C GLN A 40 5.06 -1.13 22.86
N GLN A 41 5.03 -1.91 23.94
CA GLN A 41 4.18 -3.09 24.02
C GLN A 41 2.73 -2.62 24.18
N CYS A 42 2.04 -2.38 23.07
CA CYS A 42 0.59 -2.30 23.10
C CYS A 42 -0.02 -3.71 23.16
N MET A 43 -1.14 -3.80 23.89
CA MET A 43 -1.76 -5.02 24.39
C MET A 43 -2.29 -5.92 23.25
N SER A 44 -1.66 -7.10 23.11
CA SER A 44 -1.99 -8.27 22.28
C SER A 44 -1.78 -8.18 20.76
N ALA A 45 -0.57 -8.55 20.35
CA ALA A 45 -0.27 -9.07 19.01
C ALA A 45 -1.21 -10.24 18.63
N PRO A 46 -1.46 -10.48 17.34
CA PRO A 46 -2.27 -11.60 16.90
C PRO A 46 -1.63 -12.93 17.35
N SER A 47 -2.43 -13.79 17.99
CA SER A 47 -2.02 -15.13 18.43
C SER A 47 -1.48 -15.99 17.28
N ALA A 48 -0.49 -16.83 17.57
CA ALA A 48 0.17 -17.72 16.60
C ALA A 48 -0.75 -18.83 16.07
N ARG A 49 -1.68 -19.34 16.89
CA ARG A 49 -2.68 -20.34 16.46
C ARG A 49 -3.72 -19.66 15.57
N ILE A 50 -3.62 -19.80 14.25
CA ILE A 50 -4.53 -19.18 13.27
C ILE A 50 -5.50 -20.20 12.67
N ASP A 51 -5.10 -21.47 12.57
CA ASP A 51 -5.82 -22.51 11.82
C ASP A 51 -7.18 -22.90 12.39
N SER A 52 -7.35 -22.81 13.71
CA SER A 52 -8.62 -23.12 14.38
C SER A 52 -9.67 -22.01 14.26
N PHE A 53 -9.37 -20.89 13.60
CA PHE A 53 -10.27 -19.74 13.54
C PHE A 53 -11.31 -19.87 12.42
N GLN A 54 -12.49 -19.33 12.68
CA GLN A 54 -13.53 -19.25 11.67
C GLN A 54 -13.13 -18.26 10.57
N THR A 55 -13.38 -18.64 9.33
CA THR A 55 -13.22 -17.75 8.18
C THR A 55 -14.49 -16.94 8.01
N VAL A 56 -14.35 -15.62 7.91
CA VAL A 56 -15.46 -14.70 7.63
C VAL A 56 -15.24 -14.03 6.28
N SER A 57 -16.31 -13.87 5.54
CA SER A 57 -16.34 -13.15 4.27
C SER A 57 -16.55 -11.67 4.53
N VAL A 58 -15.65 -10.83 4.03
CA VAL A 58 -15.68 -9.38 4.22
C VAL A 58 -16.23 -8.74 2.96
N LEU A 59 -17.41 -8.13 3.09
CA LEU A 59 -18.22 -7.57 2.00
C LEU A 59 -18.26 -6.04 2.11
N CYS A 60 -18.37 -5.34 0.98
CA CYS A 60 -18.64 -3.90 1.01
C CYS A 60 -20.07 -3.63 1.45
N ALA A 61 -20.30 -2.67 2.36
CA ALA A 61 -21.65 -2.36 2.83
C ALA A 61 -22.55 -1.65 1.81
N LYS A 62 -21.97 -1.08 0.74
CA LYS A 62 -22.74 -0.35 -0.29
C LYS A 62 -23.18 -1.23 -1.46
N CYS A 63 -22.32 -2.14 -1.91
CA CYS A 63 -22.52 -2.92 -3.13
C CYS A 63 -22.40 -4.43 -2.90
N ASP A 64 -22.22 -4.86 -1.65
CA ASP A 64 -22.09 -6.27 -1.22
C ASP A 64 -21.02 -7.09 -1.96
N THR A 65 -20.10 -6.42 -2.65
CA THR A 65 -18.97 -7.08 -3.32
C THR A 65 -18.05 -7.72 -2.29
N LEU A 66 -17.67 -8.98 -2.54
CA LEU A 66 -16.70 -9.73 -1.73
C LEU A 66 -15.31 -9.15 -1.91
N LEU A 67 -14.80 -8.51 -0.86
CA LEU A 67 -13.48 -7.88 -0.85
C LEU A 67 -12.41 -8.95 -0.58
N PHE A 68 -12.53 -9.65 0.55
CA PHE A 68 -11.59 -10.70 0.96
C PHE A 68 -12.18 -11.62 2.04
N ARG A 69 -11.53 -12.77 2.25
CA ARG A 69 -11.83 -13.72 3.34
C ARG A 69 -10.82 -13.58 4.45
N TYR A 70 -11.27 -13.54 5.70
CA TYR A 70 -10.42 -13.25 6.86
C TYR A 70 -10.62 -14.29 7.96
N LYS A 71 -9.52 -14.82 8.52
CA LYS A 71 -9.56 -15.71 9.69
C LYS A 71 -9.71 -14.91 10.98
N LYS A 72 -10.86 -15.09 11.65
CA LYS A 72 -11.23 -14.34 12.84
C LYS A 72 -11.42 -15.24 14.06
N LYS A 73 -10.67 -14.97 15.13
CA LYS A 73 -10.70 -15.74 16.39
C LYS A 73 -12.12 -15.92 16.95
N ASN A 74 -12.89 -14.84 17.04
CA ASN A 74 -14.23 -14.85 17.63
C ASN A 74 -15.36 -14.93 16.58
N GLY A 75 -15.06 -15.31 15.33
CA GLY A 75 -16.06 -15.39 14.25
C GLY A 75 -16.90 -14.11 14.12
N LEU A 76 -18.22 -14.23 14.06
CA LEU A 76 -19.14 -13.09 13.95
C LEU A 76 -19.48 -12.39 15.28
N LYS A 77 -19.00 -12.87 16.43
CA LYS A 77 -19.38 -12.34 17.76
C LYS A 77 -18.92 -10.89 18.04
N SER A 78 -18.10 -10.30 17.19
CA SER A 78 -17.49 -8.97 17.40
C SER A 78 -17.46 -8.15 16.12
N LYS A 79 -17.35 -6.81 16.20
CA LYS A 79 -17.03 -5.99 15.02
C LYS A 79 -15.53 -6.02 14.72
N LEU A 80 -15.17 -6.19 13.45
CA LEU A 80 -13.78 -6.14 12.98
C LEU A 80 -13.43 -4.69 12.63
N VAL A 81 -12.47 -4.13 13.36
CA VAL A 81 -11.90 -2.80 13.08
C VAL A 81 -10.44 -2.92 12.62
N LYS A 82 -9.73 -3.95 13.08
CA LYS A 82 -8.33 -4.24 12.79
C LYS A 82 -8.21 -5.56 12.02
N CYS A 83 -7.69 -5.52 10.81
CA CYS A 83 -7.45 -6.70 9.98
C CYS A 83 -5.95 -6.83 9.71
N TYR A 84 -5.29 -7.85 10.26
CA TYR A 84 -3.89 -8.10 9.91
C TYR A 84 -3.80 -8.68 8.49
N ARG A 85 -2.89 -8.17 7.66
CA ARG A 85 -2.78 -8.63 6.26
C ARG A 85 -2.48 -10.13 6.17
N GLU A 86 -1.64 -10.63 7.09
CA GLU A 86 -1.28 -12.06 7.22
C GLU A 86 -2.45 -13.01 7.52
N ARG A 87 -3.60 -12.50 8.01
CA ARG A 87 -4.78 -13.31 8.35
C ARG A 87 -5.82 -13.35 7.23
N ILE A 88 -5.54 -12.67 6.12
CA ILE A 88 -6.37 -12.71 4.92
C ILE A 88 -6.05 -14.01 4.20
N CYS A 89 -7.07 -14.85 4.00
CA CYS A 89 -6.89 -16.17 3.37
C CYS A 89 -7.05 -16.12 1.86
N SER A 90 -7.91 -15.22 1.37
CA SER A 90 -8.23 -15.13 -0.05
C SER A 90 -8.67 -13.72 -0.38
N ASP A 91 -8.16 -13.16 -1.47
CA ASP A 91 -8.48 -11.83 -1.99
C ASP A 91 -9.05 -11.93 -3.42
N PRO A 92 -10.32 -12.36 -3.59
CA PRO A 92 -10.94 -12.44 -4.92
C PRO A 92 -11.04 -11.09 -5.63
N ALA A 93 -11.08 -9.98 -4.88
CA ALA A 93 -11.07 -8.63 -5.45
C ALA A 93 -9.67 -8.15 -5.90
N GLY A 94 -8.61 -8.95 -5.69
CA GLY A 94 -7.23 -8.60 -6.04
C GLY A 94 -6.73 -7.35 -5.32
N LEU A 95 -7.25 -7.07 -4.13
CA LEU A 95 -6.91 -5.85 -3.39
C LEU A 95 -5.45 -5.91 -2.92
N LEU A 96 -5.04 -7.02 -2.31
CA LEU A 96 -3.68 -7.16 -1.76
C LEU A 96 -2.64 -7.25 -2.87
N SER A 97 -2.94 -7.99 -3.95
CA SER A 97 -2.05 -8.09 -5.11
C SER A 97 -1.83 -6.73 -5.77
N ARG A 98 -2.88 -5.95 -5.99
CA ARG A 98 -2.77 -4.59 -6.56
C ARG A 98 -1.98 -3.63 -5.68
N ALA A 99 -1.96 -3.83 -4.37
CA ALA A 99 -1.14 -3.03 -3.46
C ALA A 99 0.33 -3.45 -3.45
N ALA A 100 0.64 -4.72 -3.69
CA ALA A 100 2.02 -5.19 -3.79
C ALA A 100 2.75 -4.58 -5.01
N GLU A 101 2.02 -4.30 -6.09
CA GLU A 101 2.55 -3.67 -7.31
C GLU A 101 2.83 -2.16 -7.19
N GLY A 102 2.73 -1.56 -6.00
CA GLY A 102 2.96 -0.12 -5.81
C GLY A 102 1.86 0.78 -6.42
N ARG A 103 0.76 0.20 -6.92
CA ARG A 103 -0.44 0.92 -7.39
C ARG A 103 -1.56 1.00 -6.35
N GLY A 104 -1.31 0.52 -5.14
CA GLY A 104 -2.20 0.68 -3.99
C GLY A 104 -1.67 1.77 -3.05
N GLY A 105 -2.10 3.02 -3.28
CA GLY A 105 -1.73 4.17 -2.45
C GLY A 105 -0.52 4.93 -3.00
N SER A 106 -0.71 6.20 -3.33
CA SER A 106 0.40 7.10 -3.68
C SER A 106 1.40 7.14 -2.50
N PRO A 107 2.71 6.96 -2.75
CA PRO A 107 3.73 6.90 -1.70
C PRO A 107 3.90 8.23 -0.93
N GLU A 108 3.25 9.31 -1.35
CA GLU A 108 3.40 10.64 -0.76
C GLU A 108 2.37 10.99 0.32
N ARG A 109 1.44 10.08 0.67
CA ARG A 109 0.38 10.37 1.66
C ARG A 109 0.30 9.31 2.76
N THR A 110 0.43 9.75 4.01
CA THR A 110 0.42 8.97 5.26
C THR A 110 -0.89 8.21 5.56
N ASP A 111 -1.85 8.22 4.63
CA ASP A 111 -3.16 7.55 4.71
C ASP A 111 -3.45 6.84 3.38
N ALA A 112 -2.68 5.80 3.05
CA ALA A 112 -2.97 4.97 1.89
C ALA A 112 -4.38 4.37 2.05
N ALA A 113 -5.30 4.88 1.23
CA ALA A 113 -6.72 4.64 1.31
C ALA A 113 -7.11 3.48 0.39
N TRP A 114 -7.89 2.55 0.93
CA TRP A 114 -8.34 1.37 0.22
C TRP A 114 -9.77 1.54 -0.26
N HIS A 115 -9.96 1.37 -1.57
CA HIS A 115 -11.23 1.61 -2.24
C HIS A 115 -11.79 0.29 -2.80
N CYS A 116 -13.11 0.14 -2.72
CA CYS A 116 -13.80 -1.00 -3.34
C CYS A 116 -13.67 -0.94 -4.87
N PRO A 117 -13.43 -2.06 -5.58
CA PRO A 117 -13.31 -2.05 -7.04
C PRO A 117 -14.62 -1.72 -7.77
N SER A 118 -15.78 -2.02 -7.16
CA SER A 118 -17.08 -1.83 -7.80
C SER A 118 -17.66 -0.43 -7.57
N CYS A 119 -17.58 0.09 -6.34
CA CYS A 119 -18.23 1.35 -5.96
C CYS A 119 -17.25 2.44 -5.51
N HIS A 120 -15.94 2.20 -5.65
CA HIS A 120 -14.84 3.12 -5.29
C HIS A 120 -14.90 3.71 -3.88
N THR A 121 -15.70 3.14 -2.99
CA THR A 121 -15.85 3.67 -1.64
C THR A 121 -14.67 3.28 -0.79
N GLN A 122 -14.10 4.26 -0.09
CA GLN A 122 -13.04 4.01 0.88
C GLN A 122 -13.58 3.14 2.01
N PHE A 123 -13.08 1.91 2.12
CA PHE A 123 -13.51 0.94 3.12
C PHE A 123 -12.44 0.69 4.19
N ALA A 124 -11.18 0.97 3.90
CA ALA A 124 -10.08 0.80 4.85
C ALA A 124 -8.95 1.82 4.64
N ARG A 125 -8.07 1.87 5.62
CA ARG A 125 -6.81 2.63 5.60
C ARG A 125 -5.68 1.69 5.99
N ASP A 126 -4.50 1.92 5.45
CA ASP A 126 -3.30 1.25 5.94
C ASP A 126 -2.95 1.70 7.35
N ALA A 127 -2.55 0.74 8.17
CA ALA A 127 -2.08 0.98 9.52
C ALA A 127 -1.02 -0.04 9.91
N LEU A 128 -0.04 0.40 10.70
CA LEU A 128 0.88 -0.50 11.38
C LEU A 128 0.33 -0.75 12.79
N ILE A 129 -0.04 -2.00 13.10
CA ILE A 129 -0.59 -2.37 14.41
C ILE A 129 0.34 -3.40 15.04
N HIS A 130 0.90 -3.08 16.22
CA HIS A 130 1.92 -3.90 16.90
C HIS A 130 3.11 -4.28 15.98
N GLY A 131 3.59 -3.35 15.15
CA GLY A 131 4.70 -3.61 14.22
C GLY A 131 4.32 -4.38 12.95
N ARG A 132 3.05 -4.79 12.79
CA ARG A 132 2.60 -5.63 11.68
C ARG A 132 1.69 -4.85 10.73
N PRO A 133 1.76 -5.08 9.42
CA PRO A 133 0.91 -4.42 8.45
C PRO A 133 -0.55 -4.89 8.60
N ALA A 134 -1.44 -3.93 8.73
CA ALA A 134 -2.87 -4.17 8.92
C ALA A 134 -3.71 -3.15 8.16
N LEU A 135 -4.93 -3.57 7.83
CA LEU A 135 -5.98 -2.71 7.30
C LEU A 135 -6.88 -2.29 8.46
N LYS A 136 -6.96 -0.99 8.72
CA LYS A 136 -7.93 -0.41 9.63
C LYS A 136 -9.22 -0.14 8.86
N LEU A 137 -10.27 -0.91 9.14
CA LEU A 137 -11.54 -0.77 8.45
C LEU A 137 -12.25 0.51 8.90
N VAL A 138 -12.85 1.22 7.95
CA VAL A 138 -13.72 2.37 8.22
C VAL A 138 -15.07 1.85 8.71
N GLY A 139 -15.50 2.34 9.88
CA GLY A 139 -16.75 1.94 10.51
C GLY A 139 -17.96 2.10 9.57
N GLY A 140 -18.80 1.07 9.49
CA GLY A 140 -20.04 1.09 8.70
C GLY A 140 -19.87 0.93 7.18
N LYS A 141 -18.63 0.83 6.66
CA LYS A 141 -18.39 0.62 5.21
C LYS A 141 -18.22 -0.85 4.81
N VAL A 142 -18.17 -1.74 5.79
CA VAL A 142 -17.88 -3.17 5.61
C VAL A 142 -18.88 -4.02 6.39
N ARG A 143 -19.34 -5.11 5.78
CA ARG A 143 -20.19 -6.16 6.36
C ARG A 143 -19.40 -7.46 6.46
N MET A 144 -19.74 -8.30 7.44
CA MET A 144 -19.17 -9.64 7.59
C MET A 144 -20.28 -10.68 7.43
N ALA A 145 -20.02 -11.69 6.61
CA ALA A 145 -20.85 -12.87 6.44
C ALA A 145 -20.04 -14.12 6.78
N LYS A 146 -20.73 -15.21 7.13
CA LYS A 146 -20.11 -16.54 7.28
C LYS A 146 -19.98 -17.19 5.91
#